data_AF-A0A7S2XZ49-F1
#
_entry.id   AF-A0A7S2XZ49-F1
#
_cell.length_a   1.000
_cell.length_b   1.000
_cell.length_c   1.000
_cell.angle_alpha   90.00
_cell.angle_beta   90.00
_cell.angle_gamma   90.00
#
_symmetry.space_group_name_H-M   'P 1'
#
loop_
_entity.id
_entity.type
_entity.pdbx_description
1 polymer ?
#
loop_
_entity_poly.entity_id
_entity_poly.type
_entity_poly.pdbx_seq_one_letter_code
_entity_poly.pdbx_strand_id
1 'polypeptide(L)'
;QDQAARRQFQAIIREADEGLVQEQRKLAEERRRKRDQEDSARDVWEHCAKRSIKLGPCLFQGGGTSHGIPGPDEDSSNEGQMDADSWSWPVVFVYPEHRQSDLIQCFGEDDMVAPYLAQMLPEPGEGERPPWDRRGDYVCSNVEVYAQVSKGNAFVALREFQDAW
;
A
#
# COMPACT_ATOMS: atom_id res chain seq x y z
N GLN A 1 42.78 -45.90 -17.96
CA GLN A 1 41.31 -45.80 -17.84
C GLN A 1 40.88 -45.30 -16.46
N ASP A 2 41.54 -45.73 -15.37
CA ASP A 2 41.17 -45.38 -13.98
C ASP A 2 41.20 -43.86 -13.64
N GLN A 3 42.16 -43.08 -14.18
CA GLN A 3 42.21 -41.64 -13.92
C GLN A 3 41.08 -40.83 -14.58
N ALA A 4 40.57 -41.28 -15.73
CA ALA A 4 39.50 -40.59 -16.44
C ALA A 4 38.16 -40.74 -15.69
N ALA A 5 37.88 -41.95 -15.20
CA ALA A 5 36.70 -42.22 -14.37
C ALA A 5 36.70 -41.43 -13.06
N ARG A 6 37.85 -41.30 -12.39
CA ARG A 6 37.99 -40.47 -11.17
C ARG A 6 37.70 -38.99 -11.42
N ARG A 7 38.16 -38.43 -12.55
CA ARG A 7 37.88 -37.03 -12.92
C ARG A 7 36.41 -36.80 -13.24
N GLN A 8 35.79 -37.73 -13.96
CA GLN A 8 34.35 -37.67 -14.25
C GLN A 8 33.52 -37.74 -12.95
N PHE A 9 33.88 -38.64 -12.04
CA PHE A 9 33.22 -38.76 -10.75
C PHE A 9 33.38 -37.51 -9.89
N GLN A 10 34.59 -36.91 -9.85
CA GLN A 10 34.83 -35.65 -9.15
C GLN A 10 34.05 -34.47 -9.75
N ALA A 11 33.90 -34.43 -11.08
CA ALA A 11 33.10 -33.40 -11.74
C ALA A 11 31.61 -33.49 -11.35
N ILE A 12 31.06 -34.71 -11.31
CA ILE A 12 29.67 -34.97 -10.90
C ILE A 12 29.44 -34.56 -9.44
N ILE A 13 30.37 -34.89 -8.53
CA ILE A 13 30.27 -34.49 -7.12
C ILE A 13 30.24 -32.96 -7.00
N ARG A 14 31.13 -32.28 -7.72
CA ARG A 14 31.21 -30.82 -7.69
C ARG A 14 29.93 -30.16 -8.20
N GLU A 15 29.36 -30.66 -9.29
CA GLU A 15 28.10 -30.16 -9.84
C GLU A 15 26.93 -30.37 -8.87
N ALA A 16 26.90 -31.53 -8.18
CA ALA A 16 25.90 -31.80 -7.15
C ALA A 16 26.03 -30.86 -5.93
N ASP A 17 27.26 -30.58 -5.47
CA ASP A 17 27.52 -29.63 -4.38
C ASP A 17 27.14 -28.19 -4.77
N GLU A 18 27.48 -27.77 -5.99
CA GLU A 18 27.10 -26.45 -6.53
C GLU A 18 25.58 -26.31 -6.62
N GLY A 19 24.87 -27.36 -7.06
CA GLY A 19 23.41 -27.40 -7.09
C GLY A 19 22.78 -27.33 -5.70
N LEU A 20 23.34 -28.05 -4.72
CA LEU A 20 22.87 -28.02 -3.33
C LEU A 20 23.03 -26.63 -2.71
N VAL A 21 24.16 -25.95 -2.95
CA VAL A 21 24.40 -24.59 -2.48
C VAL A 21 23.44 -23.59 -3.12
N GLN A 22 23.16 -23.72 -4.41
CA GLN A 22 22.18 -22.86 -5.09
C GLN A 22 20.77 -23.04 -4.52
N GLU A 23 20.35 -24.28 -4.29
CA GLU A 23 19.03 -24.58 -3.73
C GLU A 23 18.90 -24.06 -2.28
N GLN A 24 19.93 -24.25 -1.46
CA GLN A 24 19.97 -23.69 -0.11
C GLN A 24 19.88 -22.16 -0.10
N ARG A 25 20.51 -21.48 -1.06
CA ARG A 25 20.43 -20.02 -1.20
C ARG A 25 19.02 -19.56 -1.56
N LYS A 26 18.38 -20.20 -2.54
CA LYS A 26 16.99 -19.89 -2.93
C LYS A 26 16.03 -20.09 -1.76
N LEU A 27 16.14 -21.22 -1.07
CA LEU A 27 15.32 -21.52 0.11
C LEU A 27 15.56 -20.51 1.25
N ALA A 28 16.81 -20.09 1.46
CA ALA A 28 17.13 -19.08 2.48
C ALA A 28 16.55 -17.70 2.11
N GLU A 29 16.62 -17.31 0.84
CA GLU A 29 16.05 -16.06 0.34
C GLU A 29 14.52 -16.05 0.45
N GLU A 30 13.85 -17.13 0.04
CA GLU A 30 12.40 -17.28 0.20
C GLU A 30 11.97 -17.23 1.67
N ARG A 31 12.72 -17.91 2.56
CA ARG A 31 12.46 -17.86 4.01
C ARG A 31 12.66 -16.47 4.58
N ARG A 32 13.68 -15.74 4.12
CA ARG A 32 13.91 -14.35 4.53
C ARG A 32 12.75 -13.47 4.09
N ARG A 33 12.36 -13.53 2.81
CA ARG A 33 11.22 -12.77 2.29
C ARG A 33 9.93 -13.08 3.03
N LYS A 34 9.67 -14.35 3.33
CA LYS A 34 8.49 -14.76 4.09
C LYS A 34 8.52 -14.19 5.52
N ARG A 35 9.68 -14.22 6.18
CA ARG A 35 9.85 -13.65 7.52
C ARG A 35 9.68 -12.13 7.51
N ASP A 36 10.27 -11.45 6.53
CA ASP A 36 10.15 -9.99 6.39
C ASP A 36 8.68 -9.60 6.13
N GLN A 37 7.93 -10.37 5.33
CA GLN A 37 6.48 -10.19 5.14
C GLN A 37 5.66 -10.43 6.41
N GLU A 38 5.98 -11.49 7.17
CA GLU A 38 5.30 -11.81 8.43
C GLU A 38 5.59 -10.76 9.51
N ASP A 39 6.83 -10.29 9.60
CA ASP A 39 7.25 -9.22 10.53
C ASP A 39 6.56 -7.90 10.15
N SER A 40 6.55 -7.51 8.87
CA SER A 40 5.84 -6.31 8.39
C SER A 40 4.33 -6.36 8.68
N ALA A 41 3.69 -7.50 8.41
CA ALA A 41 2.28 -7.69 8.73
C ALA A 41 2.04 -7.56 10.24
N ARG A 42 2.90 -8.15 11.08
CA ARG A 42 2.78 -8.04 12.54
C ARG A 42 2.85 -6.58 12.99
N ASP A 43 3.79 -5.82 12.46
CA ASP A 43 3.97 -4.42 12.85
C ASP A 43 2.71 -3.58 12.51
N VAL A 44 2.10 -3.82 11.34
CA VAL A 44 0.81 -3.20 10.95
C VAL A 44 -0.31 -3.56 11.94
N TRP A 45 -0.41 -4.83 12.35
CA TRP A 45 -1.43 -5.29 13.29
C TRP A 45 -1.24 -4.70 14.69
N GLU A 46 0.00 -4.64 15.18
CA GLU A 46 0.34 -4.04 16.46
C GLU A 46 -0.01 -2.55 16.49
N HIS A 47 0.29 -1.83 15.42
CA HIS A 47 -0.07 -0.42 15.28
C HIS A 47 -1.58 -0.19 15.22
N CYS A 48 -2.30 -0.97 14.41
CA CYS A 48 -3.77 -0.92 14.35
C CYS A 48 -4.39 -1.14 15.73
N ALA A 49 -3.87 -2.09 16.50
CA ALA A 49 -4.32 -2.38 17.86
C ALA A 49 -4.04 -1.20 18.82
N LYS A 50 -2.83 -0.61 18.76
CA LYS A 50 -2.44 0.56 19.57
C LYS A 50 -3.35 1.76 19.30
N ARG A 51 -3.72 2.00 18.04
CA ARG A 51 -4.52 3.16 17.59
C ARG A 51 -6.03 2.90 17.56
N SER A 52 -6.51 1.73 17.98
CA SER A 52 -7.93 1.32 17.89
C SER A 52 -8.52 1.40 16.47
N ILE A 53 -7.67 1.19 15.45
CA ILE A 53 -8.08 1.16 14.05
C ILE A 53 -8.83 -0.15 13.79
N LYS A 54 -10.06 -0.02 13.30
CA LYS A 54 -10.90 -1.18 12.95
C LYS A 54 -10.67 -1.56 11.49
N LEU A 55 -10.03 -2.70 11.28
CA LEU A 55 -9.88 -3.26 9.94
C LEU A 55 -11.18 -3.94 9.50
N GLY A 56 -11.77 -3.41 8.42
CA GLY A 56 -12.92 -3.99 7.75
C GLY A 56 -12.53 -5.22 6.90
N PRO A 57 -13.52 -5.96 6.36
CA PRO A 57 -13.24 -6.94 5.32
C PRO A 57 -12.56 -6.24 4.14
N CYS A 58 -11.56 -6.90 3.54
CA CYS A 58 -10.93 -6.38 2.32
C CYS A 58 -12.01 -6.17 1.26
N LEU A 59 -12.24 -4.91 0.88
CA LEU A 59 -13.25 -4.53 -0.11
C LEU A 59 -12.84 -4.94 -1.54
N PHE A 60 -11.56 -5.19 -1.75
CA PHE A 60 -11.00 -5.67 -3.00
C PHE A 60 -10.85 -7.20 -2.97
N GLN A 61 -11.95 -7.92 -3.17
CA GLN A 61 -11.92 -9.36 -3.50
C GLN A 61 -11.56 -9.54 -4.98
N GLY A 62 -10.34 -9.16 -5.35
CA GLY A 62 -9.73 -9.44 -6.65
C GLY A 62 -8.36 -10.04 -6.39
N GLY A 63 -8.22 -11.34 -6.60
CA GLY A 63 -7.00 -12.07 -6.32
C GLY A 63 -5.81 -11.55 -7.13
N GLY A 64 -4.64 -11.52 -6.48
CA GLY A 64 -3.33 -11.46 -7.13
C GLY A 64 -3.04 -10.19 -7.95
N THR A 65 -2.22 -9.30 -7.39
CA THR A 65 -1.28 -8.44 -8.16
C THR A 65 -1.76 -7.99 -9.54
N SER A 66 -2.63 -6.97 -9.61
CA SER A 66 -2.78 -6.22 -10.86
C SER A 66 -3.30 -4.80 -10.61
N HIS A 67 -2.33 -3.88 -10.63
CA HIS A 67 -2.46 -2.44 -10.91
C HIS A 67 -2.72 -1.53 -9.70
N GLY A 68 -1.63 -1.19 -9.00
CA GLY A 68 -1.47 0.16 -8.45
C GLY A 68 -1.40 0.29 -6.94
N ILE A 69 -1.57 -0.79 -6.16
CA ILE A 69 -1.22 -0.77 -4.73
C ILE A 69 0.14 -1.44 -4.62
N PRO A 70 1.26 -0.70 -4.71
CA PRO A 70 2.56 -1.27 -4.33
C PRO A 70 2.44 -1.79 -2.91
N GLY A 71 3.03 -2.96 -2.67
CA GLY A 71 3.26 -3.40 -1.30
C GLY A 71 4.08 -2.33 -0.56
N PRO A 72 4.09 -2.34 0.78
CA PRO A 72 4.85 -1.38 1.59
C PRO A 72 6.35 -1.32 1.25
N ASP A 73 6.86 -2.25 0.44
CA ASP A 73 8.27 -2.40 0.12
C ASP A 73 8.67 -2.00 -1.32
N GLU A 74 7.75 -1.57 -2.19
CA GLU A 74 8.08 -1.47 -3.64
C GLU A 74 8.76 -0.16 -4.09
N ASP A 75 8.82 0.93 -3.32
CA ASP A 75 9.54 2.14 -3.76
C ASP A 75 10.09 3.08 -2.66
N SER A 76 10.19 2.67 -1.39
CA SER A 76 10.81 3.51 -0.35
C SER A 76 12.34 3.45 -0.36
N SER A 77 12.94 3.86 -1.48
CA SER A 77 14.36 4.23 -1.54
C SER A 77 14.54 5.68 -1.07
N ASN A 78 14.49 5.89 0.25
CA ASN A 78 15.22 6.92 1.00
C ASN A 78 15.13 8.39 0.50
N GLU A 79 14.08 9.11 0.86
CA GLU A 79 14.15 10.57 1.10
C GLU A 79 13.23 10.97 2.27
N GLY A 80 13.84 11.39 3.38
CA GLY A 80 13.13 11.85 4.57
C GLY A 80 13.04 10.78 5.63
N GLN A 81 13.91 10.88 6.64
CA GLN A 81 13.73 10.17 7.90
C GLN A 81 12.44 10.68 8.55
N MET A 82 11.31 10.08 8.16
CA MET A 82 10.05 10.23 8.87
C MET A 82 10.26 9.55 10.23
N ASP A 83 9.82 10.22 11.29
CA ASP A 83 9.91 9.70 12.65
C ASP A 83 9.41 8.26 12.70
N ALA A 84 10.05 7.41 13.50
CA ALA A 84 9.78 5.96 13.56
C ALA A 84 8.33 5.59 13.98
N ASP A 85 7.46 6.58 14.22
CA ASP A 85 6.05 6.43 14.58
C ASP A 85 5.09 7.11 13.57
N SER A 86 5.59 7.55 12.41
CA SER A 86 4.78 8.12 11.33
C SER A 86 4.30 7.02 10.39
N TRP A 87 2.98 6.81 10.34
CA TRP A 87 2.35 5.80 9.50
C TRP A 87 1.70 6.45 8.30
N SER A 88 1.71 5.76 7.17
CA SER A 88 0.99 6.19 5.98
C SER A 88 0.13 5.06 5.42
N TRP A 89 -0.98 5.44 4.80
CA TRP A 89 -2.01 4.54 4.31
C TRP A 89 -2.31 4.84 2.84
N PRO A 90 -2.56 3.82 2.00
CA PRO A 90 -3.16 4.05 0.71
C PRO A 90 -4.64 4.45 0.91
N VAL A 91 -5.03 5.61 0.39
CA VAL A 91 -6.40 6.14 0.47
C VAL A 91 -6.98 6.30 -0.91
N VAL A 92 -8.20 5.80 -1.11
CA VAL A 92 -8.96 5.94 -2.35
C VAL A 92 -10.09 6.94 -2.15
N PHE A 93 -10.06 8.03 -2.92
CA PHE A 93 -11.21 8.92 -3.07
C PHE A 93 -12.07 8.42 -4.22
N VAL A 94 -13.37 8.28 -3.96
CA VAL A 94 -14.34 7.83 -4.96
C VAL A 94 -15.28 8.98 -5.27
N TYR A 95 -15.52 9.24 -6.56
CA TYR A 95 -16.49 10.22 -7.06
C TYR A 95 -17.62 9.47 -7.79
N PRO A 96 -18.67 9.04 -7.07
CA PRO A 96 -19.67 8.11 -7.60
C PRO A 96 -20.47 8.67 -8.79
N GLU A 97 -20.74 9.98 -8.81
CA GLU A 97 -21.48 10.67 -9.87
C GLU A 97 -20.78 10.53 -11.23
N HIS A 98 -19.45 10.62 -11.25
CA HIS A 98 -18.63 10.55 -12.45
C HIS A 98 -18.00 9.17 -12.68
N ARG A 99 -18.24 8.21 -11.78
CA ARG A 99 -17.60 6.88 -11.77
C ARG A 99 -16.08 6.97 -11.86
N GLN A 100 -15.50 7.94 -11.16
CA GLN A 100 -14.05 8.15 -11.09
C GLN A 100 -13.55 7.82 -9.69
N SER A 101 -12.25 7.55 -9.59
CA SER A 101 -11.57 7.38 -8.32
C SER A 101 -10.09 7.76 -8.45
N ASP A 102 -9.56 8.40 -7.41
CA ASP A 102 -8.14 8.72 -7.28
C ASP A 102 -7.54 7.91 -6.13
N LEU A 103 -6.29 7.47 -6.30
CA LEU A 103 -5.51 6.74 -5.30
C LEU A 103 -4.34 7.60 -4.83
N ILE A 104 -4.30 7.86 -3.53
CA ILE A 104 -3.14 8.44 -2.85
C ILE A 104 -2.39 7.28 -2.19
N GLN A 105 -1.18 6.97 -2.68
CA GLN A 105 -0.43 5.80 -2.22
C GLN A 105 0.10 5.96 -0.80
N CYS A 106 0.52 7.18 -0.44
CA CYS A 106 1.08 7.50 0.87
C CYS A 106 0.32 8.68 1.47
N PHE A 107 -0.75 8.40 2.23
CA PHE A 107 -1.49 9.39 3.01
C PHE A 107 -1.06 9.27 4.49
N GLY A 108 -0.45 10.30 5.07
CA GLY A 108 -0.03 10.27 6.47
C GLY A 108 -1.21 10.10 7.42
N GLU A 109 -1.08 9.26 8.44
CA GLU A 109 -2.15 8.99 9.41
C GLU A 109 -2.63 10.24 10.13
N ASP A 110 -1.70 11.14 10.45
CA ASP A 110 -1.98 12.41 11.14
C ASP A 110 -2.22 13.58 10.16
N ASP A 111 -2.25 13.31 8.85
CA ASP A 111 -2.47 14.36 7.85
C ASP A 111 -3.96 14.74 7.73
N MET A 112 -4.20 16.00 7.38
CA MET A 112 -5.53 16.47 7.04
C MET A 112 -5.92 16.06 5.61
N VAL A 113 -7.20 15.74 5.40
CA VAL A 113 -7.74 15.44 4.06
C VAL A 113 -7.76 16.69 3.15
N ALA A 114 -8.00 17.86 3.71
CA ALA A 114 -8.25 19.08 2.94
C ALA A 114 -7.08 19.50 2.02
N PRO A 115 -5.80 19.48 2.45
CA PRO A 115 -4.66 19.76 1.56
C PRO A 115 -4.60 18.85 0.32
N TYR A 116 -4.84 17.55 0.50
CA TYR A 116 -4.87 16.60 -0.61
C TYR A 116 -6.03 16.88 -1.57
N LEU A 117 -7.22 17.21 -1.04
CA LEU A 117 -8.36 17.61 -1.87
C LEU A 117 -8.10 18.92 -2.61
N ALA A 118 -7.47 19.92 -1.99
CA ALA A 118 -7.12 21.17 -2.66
C ALA A 118 -6.15 20.95 -3.83
N GLN A 119 -5.26 19.96 -3.71
CA GLN A 119 -4.37 19.58 -4.80
C GLN A 119 -5.10 18.85 -5.94
N MET A 120 -6.04 17.96 -5.63
CA MET A 120 -6.77 17.16 -6.63
C MET A 120 -7.93 17.92 -7.27
N LEU A 121 -8.61 18.76 -6.48
CA LEU A 121 -9.82 19.52 -6.81
C LEU A 121 -9.57 21.02 -6.53
N PRO A 122 -8.67 21.66 -7.30
CA PRO A 122 -8.28 23.04 -7.04
C PRO A 122 -9.43 24.02 -7.24
N GLU A 123 -9.35 25.16 -6.56
CA GLU A 123 -10.31 26.25 -6.74
C GLU A 123 -10.22 26.87 -8.15
N PRO A 124 -11.29 27.53 -8.64
CA PRO A 124 -11.28 28.15 -9.95
C PRO A 124 -10.17 29.20 -10.10
N GLY A 125 -9.20 28.92 -10.97
CA GLY A 125 -8.05 29.80 -11.24
C GLY A 125 -6.78 29.45 -10.45
N GLU A 126 -6.82 28.47 -9.54
CA GLU A 126 -5.65 28.05 -8.75
C GLU A 126 -4.95 26.81 -9.33
N GLY A 127 -5.59 26.08 -10.25
CA GLY A 127 -5.01 24.89 -10.88
C GLY A 127 -5.80 24.37 -12.08
N GLU A 128 -5.33 23.25 -12.63
CA GLU A 128 -6.03 22.53 -13.69
C GLU A 128 -7.12 21.65 -13.08
N ARG A 129 -8.37 21.84 -13.52
CA ARG A 129 -9.48 21.01 -13.06
C ARG A 129 -9.34 19.58 -13.62
N PRO A 130 -9.90 18.57 -12.92
CA PRO A 130 -9.98 17.24 -13.48
C PRO A 130 -10.72 17.21 -14.83
N PRO A 131 -10.21 16.49 -15.85
CA PRO A 131 -10.79 16.50 -17.20
C PRO A 131 -12.21 15.91 -17.25
N TRP A 132 -12.57 15.09 -16.25
CA TRP A 132 -13.90 14.50 -16.11
C TRP A 132 -14.93 15.46 -15.51
N ASP A 133 -14.50 16.50 -14.79
CA ASP A 133 -15.40 17.51 -14.22
C ASP A 133 -15.74 18.57 -15.27
N ARG A 134 -16.70 18.24 -16.14
CA ARG A 134 -17.11 19.17 -17.20
C ARG A 134 -17.79 20.42 -16.66
N ARG A 135 -18.49 20.31 -15.53
CA ARG A 135 -19.30 21.39 -14.95
C ARG A 135 -18.44 22.36 -14.14
N GLY A 136 -17.31 21.92 -13.59
CA GLY A 136 -16.45 22.74 -12.74
C GLY A 136 -16.98 22.86 -11.31
N ASP A 137 -17.79 21.90 -10.86
CA ASP A 137 -18.41 21.94 -9.53
C ASP A 137 -17.62 21.14 -8.49
N TYR A 138 -16.63 20.34 -8.93
CA TYR A 138 -15.73 19.60 -8.05
C TYR A 138 -14.54 20.47 -7.68
N VAL A 139 -14.77 21.37 -6.73
CA VAL A 139 -13.73 22.21 -6.09
C VAL A 139 -13.70 21.93 -4.60
N CYS A 140 -12.52 22.04 -3.98
CA CYS A 140 -12.30 21.68 -2.57
C CYS A 140 -13.31 22.33 -1.61
N SER A 141 -13.70 23.59 -1.86
CA SER A 141 -14.68 24.32 -1.04
C SER A 141 -16.14 23.87 -1.21
N ASN A 142 -16.46 23.11 -2.26
CA ASN A 142 -17.81 22.72 -2.63
C ASN A 142 -18.08 21.20 -2.50
N VAL A 143 -17.08 20.42 -2.07
CA VAL A 143 -17.23 18.97 -1.89
C VAL A 143 -17.39 18.61 -0.43
N GLU A 144 -18.18 17.56 -0.19
CA GLU A 144 -18.33 16.94 1.12
C GLU A 144 -17.71 15.54 1.09
N VAL A 145 -16.94 15.21 2.13
CA VAL A 145 -16.27 13.91 2.24
C VAL A 145 -17.04 13.02 3.20
N TYR A 146 -17.29 11.80 2.74
CA TYR A 146 -18.03 10.78 3.48
C TYR A 146 -17.18 9.51 3.64
N ALA A 147 -17.23 8.91 4.82
CA ALA A 147 -16.60 7.61 5.09
C ALA A 147 -17.63 6.61 5.64
N GLN A 148 -17.41 5.33 5.34
CA GLN A 148 -18.23 4.25 5.88
C GLN A 148 -17.67 3.79 7.24
N VAL A 149 -18.45 3.93 8.30
CA VAL A 149 -17.98 3.74 9.69
C VAL A 149 -18.35 2.37 10.27
N SER A 150 -19.24 1.61 9.63
CA SER A 150 -19.65 0.28 10.10
C SER A 150 -20.18 -0.59 8.95
N LYS A 151 -20.42 -1.89 9.20
CA LYS A 151 -20.98 -2.86 8.24
C LYS A 151 -22.39 -2.52 7.70
N GLY A 152 -22.95 -1.35 8.03
CA GLY A 152 -24.20 -0.84 7.47
C GLY A 152 -23.97 0.21 6.36
N ASN A 153 -25.06 0.63 5.71
CA ASN A 153 -25.05 1.67 4.66
C ASN A 153 -24.96 3.10 5.25
N ALA A 154 -24.44 3.26 6.46
CA ALA A 154 -24.33 4.55 7.11
C ALA A 154 -22.99 5.19 6.71
N PHE A 155 -23.08 6.21 5.87
CA PHE A 155 -21.99 7.15 5.60
C PHE A 155 -22.06 8.28 6.62
N VAL A 156 -20.92 8.68 7.17
CA VAL A 156 -20.81 9.81 8.09
C VAL A 156 -19.96 10.88 7.42
N ALA A 157 -20.43 12.13 7.43
CA ALA A 157 -19.67 13.25 6.89
C ALA A 157 -18.47 13.53 7.80
N LEU A 158 -17.28 13.73 7.25
CA LEU A 158 -16.06 13.87 8.06
C LEU A 158 -16.07 15.08 9.01
N ARG A 159 -16.88 16.11 8.72
CA ARG A 159 -17.09 17.26 9.62
C ARG A 159 -17.77 16.90 10.95
N GLU A 160 -18.59 15.85 10.97
CA GLU A 160 -19.34 15.43 12.16
C GLU A 160 -18.43 14.74 13.21
N PHE A 161 -17.18 14.47 12.86
CA PHE A 161 -16.18 13.93 13.78
C PHE A 161 -15.46 15.01 14.61
N GLN A 162 -15.58 16.29 14.25
CA GLN A 162 -14.95 17.39 15.01
C GLN A 162 -15.67 17.68 16.34
N ASP A 163 -16.95 17.31 16.47
CA ASP A 163 -17.79 17.60 17.64
C ASP A 163 -17.89 16.44 18.64
N ALA A 164 -17.12 15.35 18.45
CA ALA A 164 -17.26 14.09 19.19
C ALA A 164 -16.18 13.80 20.24
N TRP A 165 -15.35 14.80 20.61
CA TRP A 165 -14.28 14.65 21.62
C TRP A 165 -14.31 15.76 22.67
#